data_AF-A0A401TWG3-F1
#
_entry.id   AF-A0A401TWG3-F1
#
_cell.length_a   1.000
_cell.length_b   1.000
_cell.length_c   1.000
_cell.angle_alpha   90.00
_cell.angle_beta   90.00
_cell.angle_gamma   90.00
#
_symmetry.space_group_name_H-M   'P 1'
#
loop_
_entity.id
_entity.type
_entity.pdbx_description
1 polymer ?
#
loop_
_entity_poly.entity_id
_entity_poly.type
_entity_poly.pdbx_seq_one_letter_code
_entity_poly.pdbx_strand_id
1 'polypeptide(L)'
;ETGQADTFARKTEICKRAYDILVNRLDFPPEDIIFDPNIFAIATGLEEHNNYGVDFIEATRWIRQNLPGAHISGGVSNLSFSFRGNEPVREAMHSVFLYHAIHAGMDMGIVNAGQMIVYDDIDPELRQTCEDVILNRDPGASERLLALAEKFRGKEKQTKEQDLAWREWPVEKRLSHALVHGITEFIEADTEAARQNASRPLDVIEGPLMAGMNVVGDLFGDGKMFL
;
A
#
# COMPACT_ATOMS: atom_id res chain seq x y z
N GLU A 1 -7.10 5.57 31.66
CA GLU A 1 -6.62 4.81 30.48
C GLU A 1 -6.13 3.45 30.95
N THR A 2 -6.42 2.38 30.22
CA THR A 2 -6.10 0.98 30.62
C THR A 2 -5.02 0.34 29.75
N GLY A 3 -4.37 1.11 28.88
CA GLY A 3 -3.31 0.62 27.98
C GLY A 3 -3.62 0.86 26.51
N GLN A 4 -2.79 0.31 25.63
CA GLN A 4 -2.94 0.45 24.17
C GLN A 4 -4.14 -0.35 23.64
N ALA A 5 -4.67 0.09 22.50
CA ALA A 5 -5.80 -0.54 21.81
C ALA A 5 -5.29 -1.60 20.83
N ASP A 6 -5.08 -2.82 21.32
CA ASP A 6 -4.52 -3.96 20.58
C ASP A 6 -5.57 -4.75 19.79
N THR A 7 -6.78 -4.94 20.34
CA THR A 7 -7.88 -5.69 19.72
C THR A 7 -8.87 -4.80 18.97
N PHE A 8 -9.60 -5.36 17.99
CA PHE A 8 -10.71 -4.69 17.30
C PHE A 8 -11.70 -4.01 18.26
N ALA A 9 -12.15 -4.74 19.30
CA ALA A 9 -13.10 -4.23 20.28
C ALA A 9 -12.56 -3.00 21.00
N ARG A 10 -11.28 -3.03 21.40
CA ARG A 10 -10.66 -1.93 22.11
C ARG A 10 -10.42 -0.70 21.22
N LYS A 11 -10.01 -0.93 19.97
CA LYS A 11 -9.82 0.13 18.96
C LYS A 11 -11.13 0.89 18.73
N THR A 12 -12.22 0.16 18.46
CA THR A 12 -13.54 0.76 18.20
C THR A 12 -14.14 1.46 19.42
N GLU A 13 -14.00 0.88 20.62
CA GLU A 13 -14.43 1.51 21.88
C GLU A 13 -13.78 2.88 22.09
N ILE A 14 -12.45 2.96 21.92
CA ILE A 14 -11.69 4.19 22.13
C ILE A 14 -12.01 5.23 21.06
N CYS A 15 -12.02 4.85 19.77
CA CYS A 15 -12.37 5.75 18.68
C CYS A 15 -13.79 6.30 18.85
N LYS A 16 -14.77 5.45 19.19
CA LYS A 16 -16.15 5.89 19.45
C LYS A 16 -16.22 6.89 20.59
N ARG A 17 -15.58 6.57 21.73
CA ARG A 17 -15.59 7.45 22.90
C ARG A 17 -14.96 8.80 22.57
N ALA A 18 -13.85 8.81 21.85
CA ALA A 18 -13.17 10.04 21.43
C ALA A 18 -14.05 10.86 20.47
N TYR A 19 -14.66 10.23 19.48
CA TYR A 19 -15.60 10.87 18.57
C TYR A 19 -16.79 11.49 19.31
N ASP A 20 -17.41 10.75 20.23
CA ASP A 20 -18.55 11.24 21.01
C ASP A 20 -18.17 12.44 21.90
N ILE A 21 -16.92 12.54 22.35
CA ILE A 21 -16.43 13.70 23.10
C ILE A 21 -16.18 14.87 22.16
N LEU A 22 -15.41 14.66 21.10
CA LEU A 22 -15.01 15.72 20.16
C LEU A 22 -16.23 16.32 19.47
N VAL A 23 -17.09 15.49 18.88
CA VAL A 23 -18.24 15.95 18.10
C VAL A 23 -19.39 16.35 19.01
N ASN A 24 -19.88 15.46 19.87
CA ASN A 24 -21.13 15.71 20.59
C ASN A 24 -21.00 16.63 21.82
N ARG A 25 -19.79 16.80 22.37
CA ARG A 25 -19.59 17.63 23.58
C ARG A 25 -18.78 18.89 23.33
N LEU A 26 -17.88 18.87 22.35
CA LEU A 26 -16.97 19.98 22.06
C LEU A 26 -17.27 20.66 20.71
N ASP A 27 -18.25 20.17 19.95
CA ASP A 27 -18.63 20.70 18.64
C ASP A 27 -17.44 20.79 17.66
N PHE A 28 -16.55 19.80 17.73
CA PHE A 28 -15.39 19.70 16.85
C PHE A 28 -15.80 19.13 15.49
N PRO A 29 -15.39 19.74 14.36
CA PRO A 29 -15.74 19.24 13.03
C PRO A 29 -15.23 17.79 12.82
N PRO A 30 -16.08 16.83 12.45
CA PRO A 30 -15.67 15.44 12.28
C PRO A 30 -14.66 15.23 11.15
N GLU A 31 -14.71 16.05 10.10
CA GLU A 31 -13.75 16.06 8.99
C GLU A 31 -12.32 16.44 9.39
N ASP A 32 -12.13 17.08 10.54
CA ASP A 32 -10.80 17.41 11.07
C ASP A 32 -10.26 16.30 11.99
N ILE A 33 -10.99 15.19 12.18
CA ILE A 33 -10.60 14.08 13.05
C ILE A 33 -9.91 13.00 12.23
N ILE A 34 -8.67 12.68 12.58
CA ILE A 34 -7.94 11.52 12.04
C ILE A 34 -7.75 10.51 13.16
N PHE A 35 -8.38 9.34 13.03
CA PHE A 35 -8.14 8.23 13.94
C PHE A 35 -6.96 7.40 13.48
N ASP A 36 -6.08 7.04 14.42
CA ASP A 36 -5.06 6.01 14.25
C ASP A 36 -5.43 4.81 15.14
N PRO A 37 -6.02 3.73 14.57
CA PRO A 37 -6.32 2.51 15.31
C PRO A 37 -5.10 1.70 15.76
N ASN A 38 -3.87 2.21 15.60
CA ASN A 38 -2.58 1.57 15.86
C ASN A 38 -2.28 0.38 14.96
N ILE A 39 -1.34 0.58 14.03
CA ILE A 39 -0.68 -0.48 13.27
C ILE A 39 0.45 -1.06 14.12
N PHE A 40 0.32 -2.33 14.50
CA PHE A 40 1.34 -3.07 15.26
C PHE A 40 2.10 -4.06 14.39
N ALA A 41 3.28 -4.46 14.86
CA ALA A 41 4.09 -5.46 14.20
C ALA A 41 3.41 -6.84 14.24
N ILE A 42 3.45 -7.54 13.11
CA ILE A 42 2.97 -8.93 12.98
C ILE A 42 4.13 -9.88 12.66
N ALA A 43 3.86 -11.18 12.63
CA ALA A 43 4.87 -12.23 12.46
C ALA A 43 6.05 -12.08 13.44
N THR A 44 5.76 -11.70 14.69
CA THR A 44 6.78 -11.51 15.74
C THR A 44 7.17 -12.82 16.43
N GLY A 45 6.54 -13.94 16.07
CA GLY A 45 6.65 -15.22 16.76
C GLY A 45 5.74 -15.36 18.00
N LEU A 46 4.88 -14.38 18.27
CA LEU A 46 3.89 -14.42 19.36
C LEU A 46 2.49 -14.52 18.76
N GLU A 47 1.73 -15.55 19.16
CA GLU A 47 0.41 -15.84 18.61
C GLU A 47 -0.58 -14.69 18.82
N GLU A 48 -0.47 -13.99 19.95
CA GLU A 48 -1.28 -12.84 20.33
C GLU A 48 -1.14 -11.64 19.36
N HIS A 49 -0.06 -11.58 18.57
CA HIS A 49 0.18 -10.52 17.60
C HIS A 49 -0.31 -10.86 16.19
N ASN A 50 -0.64 -12.12 15.91
CA ASN A 50 -0.99 -12.58 14.55
C ASN A 50 -2.20 -11.85 13.99
N ASN A 51 -3.15 -11.45 14.85
CA ASN A 51 -4.40 -10.84 14.42
C ASN A 51 -4.35 -9.32 14.27
N TYR A 52 -3.25 -8.64 14.63
CA TYR A 52 -3.19 -7.18 14.64
C TYR A 52 -3.45 -6.52 13.29
N GLY A 53 -3.06 -7.18 12.18
CA GLY A 53 -3.40 -6.71 10.83
C GLY A 53 -4.90 -6.71 10.56
N VAL A 54 -5.56 -7.83 10.88
CA VAL A 54 -7.02 -7.99 10.79
C VAL A 54 -7.74 -7.01 11.70
N ASP A 55 -7.31 -6.88 12.96
CA ASP A 55 -7.92 -5.98 13.94
C ASP A 55 -7.90 -4.52 13.47
N PHE A 56 -6.82 -4.08 12.81
CA PHE A 56 -6.75 -2.74 12.22
C PHE A 56 -7.72 -2.59 11.04
N ILE A 57 -7.74 -3.55 10.11
CA ILE A 57 -8.58 -3.51 8.91
C ILE A 57 -10.07 -3.51 9.29
N GLU A 58 -10.47 -4.35 10.25
CA GLU A 58 -11.85 -4.38 10.74
C GLU A 58 -12.20 -3.09 11.50
N ALA A 59 -11.30 -2.56 12.33
CA ALA A 59 -11.53 -1.30 13.04
C ALA A 59 -11.69 -0.14 12.05
N THR A 60 -10.90 -0.11 10.99
CA THR A 60 -11.01 0.85 9.89
C THR A 60 -12.40 0.80 9.26
N ARG A 61 -12.86 -0.40 8.89
CA ARG A 61 -14.21 -0.60 8.33
C ARG A 61 -15.30 -0.12 9.27
N TRP A 62 -15.17 -0.45 10.55
CA TRP A 62 -16.13 -0.04 11.57
C TRP A 62 -16.16 1.48 11.75
N ILE A 63 -14.99 2.13 11.86
CA ILE A 63 -14.89 3.59 11.99
C ILE A 63 -15.54 4.27 10.80
N ARG A 64 -15.23 3.83 9.57
CA ARG A 64 -15.80 4.40 8.35
C ARG A 64 -17.33 4.31 8.32
N GLN A 65 -17.90 3.21 8.83
CA GLN A 65 -19.35 2.99 8.85
C GLN A 65 -20.07 3.71 10.00
N ASN A 66 -19.40 3.96 11.12
CA ASN A 66 -20.07 4.40 12.36
C ASN A 66 -19.71 5.82 12.79
N LEU A 67 -18.57 6.36 12.34
CA LEU A 67 -18.04 7.67 12.73
C LEU A 67 -17.91 8.55 11.47
N PRO A 68 -19.03 9.07 10.94
CA PRO A 68 -19.06 9.77 9.66
C PRO A 68 -18.21 11.05 9.69
N GLY A 69 -17.54 11.35 8.58
CA GLY A 69 -16.65 12.51 8.46
C GLY A 69 -15.23 12.26 8.95
N ALA A 70 -15.02 11.36 9.92
CA ALA A 70 -13.68 11.07 10.41
C ALA A 70 -12.81 10.33 9.37
N HIS A 71 -11.51 10.61 9.42
CA HIS A 71 -10.45 9.98 8.63
C HIS A 71 -9.77 8.85 9.40
N ILE A 72 -9.10 7.95 8.68
CA ILE A 72 -8.34 6.83 9.27
C ILE A 72 -6.91 6.84 8.72
N SER A 73 -5.94 6.86 9.62
CA SER A 73 -4.51 6.81 9.31
C SER A 73 -3.78 5.74 10.11
N GLY A 74 -2.50 5.58 9.82
CA GLY A 74 -1.60 4.71 10.58
C GLY A 74 -0.17 4.71 10.05
N GLY A 75 0.77 4.38 10.94
CA GLY A 75 2.17 4.16 10.61
C GLY A 75 2.42 2.81 9.95
N VAL A 76 2.33 2.73 8.61
CA VAL A 76 2.38 1.46 7.85
C VAL A 76 3.69 0.70 8.08
N SER A 77 4.80 1.41 8.24
CA SER A 77 6.11 0.81 8.46
C SER A 77 6.19 -0.06 9.73
N ASN A 78 5.34 0.19 10.73
CA ASN A 78 5.30 -0.56 11.99
C ASN A 78 4.89 -2.02 11.78
N LEU A 79 4.03 -2.30 10.81
CA LEU A 79 3.54 -3.65 10.50
C LEU A 79 4.69 -4.64 10.24
N SER A 80 5.70 -4.14 9.51
CA SER A 80 6.81 -4.92 8.96
C SER A 80 8.04 -4.99 9.87
N PHE A 81 7.93 -4.56 11.13
CA PHE A 81 9.09 -4.38 12.02
C PHE A 81 9.93 -5.67 12.19
N SER A 82 9.28 -6.84 12.21
CA SER A 82 9.91 -8.16 12.31
C SER A 82 10.88 -8.48 11.16
N PHE A 83 10.77 -7.77 10.03
CA PHE A 83 11.56 -7.98 8.82
C PHE A 83 12.55 -6.83 8.54
N ARG A 84 12.95 -6.07 9.56
CA ARG A 84 13.97 -5.03 9.44
C ARG A 84 15.24 -5.57 8.75
N GLY A 85 15.73 -4.80 7.77
CA GLY A 85 16.87 -5.18 6.93
C GLY A 85 16.50 -6.05 5.72
N ASN A 86 15.22 -6.36 5.51
CA ASN A 86 14.71 -7.04 4.32
C ASN A 86 13.68 -6.16 3.61
N GLU A 87 14.14 -5.09 2.97
CA GLU A 87 13.27 -4.11 2.31
C GLU A 87 12.31 -4.74 1.28
N PRO A 88 12.70 -5.69 0.41
CA PRO A 88 11.76 -6.31 -0.53
C PRO A 88 10.53 -6.93 0.14
N VAL A 89 10.71 -7.62 1.27
CA VAL A 89 9.60 -8.19 2.04
C VAL A 89 8.76 -7.10 2.71
N ARG A 90 9.42 -6.07 3.26
CA ARG A 90 8.72 -4.96 3.92
C ARG A 90 7.83 -4.18 2.94
N GLU A 91 8.36 -3.85 1.77
CA GLU A 91 7.63 -3.13 0.71
C GLU A 91 6.43 -3.95 0.22
N ALA A 92 6.59 -5.27 0.05
CA ALA A 92 5.49 -6.17 -0.29
C ALA A 92 4.41 -6.21 0.81
N MET A 93 4.81 -6.33 2.09
CA MET A 93 3.87 -6.29 3.22
C MET A 93 3.10 -4.97 3.29
N HIS A 94 3.75 -3.83 3.07
CA HIS A 94 3.10 -2.51 3.08
C HIS A 94 2.05 -2.42 1.99
N SER A 95 2.40 -2.84 0.77
CA SER A 95 1.53 -2.77 -0.40
C SER A 95 0.31 -3.68 -0.26
N VAL A 96 0.50 -4.90 0.25
CA VAL A 96 -0.60 -5.82 0.55
C VAL A 96 -1.50 -5.29 1.66
N PHE A 97 -0.92 -4.77 2.74
CA PHE A 97 -1.70 -4.21 3.84
C PHE A 97 -2.54 -3.01 3.40
N LEU A 98 -1.92 -2.06 2.69
CA LEU A 98 -2.59 -0.87 2.19
C LEU A 98 -3.71 -1.23 1.20
N TYR A 99 -3.49 -2.20 0.32
CA TYR A 99 -4.53 -2.70 -0.57
C TYR A 99 -5.79 -3.08 0.21
N HIS A 100 -5.67 -3.91 1.26
CA HIS A 100 -6.82 -4.33 2.06
C HIS A 100 -7.38 -3.23 2.98
N ALA A 101 -6.51 -2.40 3.56
CA ALA A 101 -6.92 -1.32 4.47
C ALA A 101 -7.68 -0.20 3.73
N ILE A 102 -7.26 0.17 2.52
CA ILE A 102 -7.96 1.17 1.70
C ILE A 102 -9.33 0.65 1.27
N HIS A 103 -9.43 -0.62 0.85
CA HIS A 103 -10.73 -1.25 0.57
C HIS A 103 -11.64 -1.30 1.80
N ALA A 104 -11.09 -1.31 3.01
CA ALA A 104 -11.84 -1.18 4.25
C ALA A 104 -12.21 0.28 4.61
N GLY A 105 -11.62 1.27 3.94
CA GLY A 105 -11.94 2.68 4.10
C GLY A 105 -10.82 3.54 4.73
N MET A 106 -9.59 3.04 4.82
CA MET A 106 -8.40 3.84 5.16
C MET A 106 -8.15 4.86 4.06
N ASP A 107 -7.92 6.13 4.42
CA ASP A 107 -7.78 7.23 3.47
C ASP A 107 -6.49 8.05 3.65
N MET A 108 -5.72 7.78 4.70
CA MET A 108 -4.42 8.38 4.95
C MET A 108 -3.44 7.33 5.45
N GLY A 109 -2.14 7.55 5.25
CA GLY A 109 -1.11 6.64 5.79
C GLY A 109 0.25 7.33 5.90
N ILE A 110 0.98 7.01 6.96
CA ILE A 110 2.38 7.45 7.11
C ILE A 110 3.26 6.37 6.47
N VAL A 111 3.70 6.65 5.25
CA VAL A 111 4.40 5.71 4.35
C VAL A 111 5.72 6.29 3.86
N ASN A 112 6.61 5.43 3.35
CA ASN A 112 7.74 5.89 2.55
C ASN A 112 7.34 5.83 1.07
N ALA A 113 7.03 6.98 0.48
CA ALA A 113 6.54 7.09 -0.90
C ALA A 113 7.52 6.51 -1.94
N GLY A 114 8.83 6.55 -1.68
CA GLY A 114 9.85 6.01 -2.60
C GLY A 114 10.04 4.49 -2.53
N GLN A 115 9.31 3.81 -1.64
CA GLN A 115 9.43 2.37 -1.35
C GLN A 115 8.07 1.65 -1.46
N MET A 116 7.19 2.10 -2.34
CA MET A 116 5.93 1.39 -2.60
C MET A 116 5.97 0.69 -3.96
N ILE A 117 5.68 -0.60 -3.93
CA ILE A 117 5.55 -1.45 -5.10
C ILE A 117 4.07 -1.55 -5.46
N VAL A 118 3.75 -1.60 -6.75
CA VAL A 118 2.38 -1.84 -7.20
C VAL A 118 1.97 -3.24 -6.76
N TYR A 119 0.78 -3.36 -6.19
CA TYR A 119 0.27 -4.63 -5.64
C TYR A 119 0.35 -5.82 -6.63
N ASP A 120 0.13 -5.55 -7.92
CA ASP A 120 0.15 -6.57 -8.98
C ASP A 120 1.56 -6.94 -9.47
N ASP A 121 2.59 -6.15 -9.13
CA ASP A 121 3.99 -6.43 -9.50
C ASP A 121 4.74 -7.23 -8.44
N ILE A 122 4.14 -7.42 -7.26
CA ILE A 122 4.71 -8.26 -6.20
C ILE A 122 4.78 -9.70 -6.70
N ASP A 123 5.91 -10.36 -6.45
CA ASP A 123 6.07 -11.79 -6.74
C ASP A 123 4.86 -12.58 -6.18
N PRO A 124 4.18 -13.43 -6.98
CA PRO A 124 2.94 -14.06 -6.55
C PRO A 124 3.05 -14.92 -5.30
N GLU A 125 4.19 -15.61 -5.08
CA GLU A 125 4.43 -16.42 -3.88
C GLU A 125 4.57 -15.49 -2.65
N LEU A 126 5.32 -14.39 -2.80
CA LEU A 126 5.47 -13.39 -1.75
C LEU A 126 4.16 -12.68 -1.43
N ARG A 127 3.41 -12.26 -2.45
CA ARG A 127 2.12 -11.58 -2.29
C ARG A 127 1.13 -12.45 -1.52
N GLN A 128 0.96 -13.71 -1.95
CA GLN A 128 0.06 -14.65 -1.27
C GLN A 128 0.48 -14.88 0.18
N THR A 129 1.77 -15.07 0.43
CA THR A 129 2.27 -15.30 1.79
C THR A 129 2.09 -14.07 2.68
N CYS A 130 2.31 -12.87 2.15
CA CYS A 130 2.01 -11.62 2.85
C CYS A 130 0.52 -11.49 3.16
N GLU A 131 -0.38 -11.81 2.22
CA GLU A 131 -1.83 -11.82 2.49
C GLU A 131 -2.18 -12.80 3.63
N ASP A 132 -1.64 -14.02 3.59
CA ASP A 132 -1.92 -15.03 4.60
C ASP A 132 -1.52 -14.56 6.01
N VAL A 133 -0.37 -13.87 6.12
CA VAL A 133 0.12 -13.30 7.39
C VAL A 133 -0.72 -12.11 7.82
N ILE A 134 -0.97 -11.14 6.94
CA ILE A 134 -1.67 -9.89 7.27
C ILE A 134 -3.13 -10.14 7.63
N LEU A 135 -3.77 -11.07 6.93
CA LEU A 135 -5.16 -11.44 7.12
C LEU A 135 -5.34 -12.64 8.06
N ASN A 136 -4.25 -13.11 8.67
CA ASN A 136 -4.24 -14.22 9.62
C ASN A 136 -5.03 -15.45 9.13
N ARG A 137 -4.87 -15.81 7.85
CA ARG A 137 -5.63 -16.89 7.19
C ARG A 137 -5.07 -18.28 7.47
N ASP A 138 -3.79 -18.35 7.80
CA ASP A 138 -3.07 -19.60 8.04
C ASP A 138 -2.10 -19.46 9.22
N PRO A 139 -2.22 -20.31 10.26
CA PRO A 139 -1.32 -20.31 11.42
C PRO A 139 0.17 -20.46 11.06
N GLY A 140 0.49 -21.15 9.97
CA GLY A 140 1.87 -21.35 9.49
C GLY A 140 2.41 -20.24 8.60
N ALA A 141 1.62 -19.20 8.30
CA ALA A 141 1.99 -18.15 7.36
C ALA A 141 3.22 -17.36 7.82
N SER A 142 3.32 -17.05 9.12
CA SER A 142 4.46 -16.31 9.68
C SER A 142 5.78 -17.04 9.49
N GLU A 143 5.80 -18.36 9.72
CA GLU A 143 7.00 -19.19 9.50
C GLU A 143 7.36 -19.28 8.02
N ARG A 144 6.36 -19.45 7.14
CA ARG A 144 6.58 -19.43 5.69
C ARG A 144 7.12 -18.10 5.21
N LEU A 145 6.61 -16.98 5.73
CA LEU A 145 7.10 -15.65 5.37
C LEU A 145 8.55 -15.45 5.82
N LEU A 146 8.92 -15.94 7.01
CA LEU A 146 10.31 -15.93 7.47
C LEU A 146 11.23 -16.78 6.58
N ALA A 147 10.80 -17.98 6.19
CA ALA A 147 11.56 -18.84 5.28
C ALA A 147 11.70 -18.20 3.88
N LEU A 148 10.63 -17.57 3.39
CA LEU A 148 10.64 -16.85 2.12
C LEU A 148 11.51 -15.60 2.20
N ALA A 149 11.50 -14.89 3.32
CA ALA A 149 12.31 -13.70 3.54
C ALA A 149 13.80 -13.99 3.35
N GLU A 150 14.31 -15.15 3.78
CA GLU A 150 15.71 -15.53 3.51
C GLU A 150 16.05 -15.63 2.01
N LYS A 151 15.09 -15.99 1.14
CA LYS A 151 15.29 -15.99 -0.33
C LYS A 151 15.41 -14.57 -0.92
N PHE A 152 14.84 -13.58 -0.24
CA PHE A 152 14.86 -12.16 -0.64
C PHE A 152 15.94 -11.35 0.10
N ARG A 153 16.53 -11.92 1.14
CA ARG A 153 17.59 -11.29 1.93
C ARG A 153 18.88 -11.20 1.12
N GLY A 154 19.51 -10.03 1.09
CA GLY A 154 20.75 -9.84 0.31
C GLY A 154 20.56 -9.76 -1.20
N LYS A 155 19.32 -9.87 -1.70
CA LYS A 155 18.93 -9.03 -2.83
C LYS A 155 18.87 -7.62 -2.28
N GLU A 156 20.04 -7.00 -2.11
CA GLU A 156 20.11 -5.55 -2.22
C GLU A 156 19.31 -5.15 -3.46
N LYS A 157 19.00 -3.86 -3.61
CA LYS A 157 19.02 -3.35 -4.97
C LYS A 157 20.45 -3.61 -5.53
N GLN A 158 20.81 -4.87 -5.86
CA GLN A 158 21.11 -5.17 -7.24
C GLN A 158 20.09 -4.32 -7.95
N THR A 159 20.56 -3.18 -8.46
CA THR A 159 20.09 -2.71 -9.74
C THR A 159 19.73 -4.00 -10.42
N LYS A 160 18.43 -4.38 -10.44
CA LYS A 160 17.93 -5.25 -11.50
C LYS A 160 18.66 -4.58 -12.64
N GLU A 161 19.62 -5.26 -13.28
CA GLU A 161 19.98 -4.89 -14.65
C GLU A 161 18.61 -4.59 -15.22
N GLN A 162 18.31 -3.28 -15.39
CA GLN A 162 16.92 -2.82 -15.38
C GLN A 162 16.24 -3.79 -16.31
N ASP A 163 15.16 -4.46 -15.89
CA ASP A 163 14.63 -5.54 -16.72
C ASP A 163 14.13 -4.88 -18.01
N LEU A 164 15.05 -4.65 -18.96
CA LEU A 164 14.90 -3.77 -20.10
C LEU A 164 14.15 -4.54 -21.18
N ALA A 165 13.59 -5.72 -20.86
CA ALA A 165 12.64 -6.42 -21.71
C ALA A 165 11.48 -5.49 -22.12
N TRP A 166 11.06 -4.57 -21.24
CA TRP A 166 10.04 -3.56 -21.59
C TRP A 166 10.53 -2.58 -22.67
N ARG A 167 11.85 -2.40 -22.85
CA ARG A 167 12.41 -1.56 -23.92
C ARG A 167 12.15 -2.10 -25.32
N GLU A 168 11.92 -3.41 -25.44
CA GLU A 168 11.58 -4.06 -26.71
C GLU A 168 10.09 -3.87 -27.07
N TRP A 169 9.27 -3.33 -26.18
CA TRP A 169 7.85 -3.09 -26.44
C TRP A 169 7.60 -1.90 -27.38
N PRO A 170 6.39 -1.82 -27.98
CA PRO A 170 5.94 -0.62 -28.69
C PRO A 170 6.04 0.65 -27.82
N VAL A 171 6.36 1.79 -28.44
CA VAL A 171 6.66 3.05 -27.73
C VAL A 171 5.52 3.50 -26.81
N GLU A 172 4.27 3.24 -27.19
CA GLU A 172 3.08 3.57 -26.40
C GLU A 172 3.04 2.77 -25.08
N LYS A 173 3.41 1.49 -25.13
CA LYS A 173 3.50 0.63 -23.94
C LYS A 173 4.69 1.02 -23.07
N ARG A 174 5.80 1.45 -23.68
CA ARG A 174 6.97 1.94 -22.94
C ARG A 174 6.68 3.21 -22.17
N LEU A 175 6.02 4.18 -22.81
CA LEU A 175 5.57 5.41 -22.15
C LEU A 175 4.60 5.12 -21.00
N SER A 176 3.64 4.21 -21.21
CA SER A 176 2.70 3.79 -20.16
C SER A 176 3.42 3.13 -18.98
N HIS A 177 4.35 2.21 -19.25
CA HIS A 177 5.18 1.56 -18.23
C HIS A 177 6.02 2.59 -17.46
N ALA A 178 6.71 3.48 -18.18
CA ALA A 178 7.52 4.53 -17.57
C ALA A 178 6.71 5.45 -16.66
N LEU A 179 5.48 5.80 -17.05
CA LEU A 179 4.55 6.58 -16.22
C LEU A 179 4.14 5.83 -14.94
N VAL A 180 3.72 4.57 -15.07
CA VAL A 180 3.29 3.72 -13.94
C VAL A 180 4.43 3.52 -12.93
N HIS A 181 5.67 3.37 -13.39
CA HIS A 181 6.81 3.11 -12.51
C HIS A 181 7.67 4.35 -12.19
N GLY A 182 7.27 5.55 -12.64
CA GLY A 182 8.03 6.78 -12.42
C GLY A 182 9.43 6.78 -13.05
N ILE A 183 9.63 6.07 -14.18
CA ILE A 183 10.94 5.95 -14.85
C ILE A 183 11.17 7.18 -15.72
N THR A 184 12.16 8.01 -15.36
CA THR A 184 12.49 9.23 -16.12
C THR A 184 13.60 9.05 -17.13
N GLU A 185 14.37 7.96 -17.07
CA GLU A 185 15.62 7.77 -17.83
C GLU A 185 15.43 7.81 -19.36
N PHE A 186 14.32 7.27 -19.86
CA PHE A 186 14.05 7.14 -21.30
C PHE A 186 12.99 8.11 -21.84
N ILE A 187 12.54 9.06 -21.00
CA ILE A 187 11.35 9.86 -21.30
C ILE A 187 11.50 10.68 -22.58
N GLU A 188 12.66 11.32 -22.80
CA GLU A 188 12.90 12.12 -24.00
C GLU A 188 12.92 11.26 -25.27
N ALA A 189 13.62 10.12 -25.21
CA ALA A 189 13.77 9.22 -26.35
C ALA A 189 12.43 8.58 -26.75
N ASP A 190 11.64 8.10 -25.78
CA ASP A 190 10.34 7.51 -26.06
C ASP A 190 9.30 8.56 -26.48
N THR A 191 9.33 9.76 -25.90
CA THR A 191 8.42 10.84 -26.30
C THR A 191 8.71 11.28 -27.74
N GLU A 192 9.98 11.40 -28.14
CA GLU A 192 10.33 11.73 -29.52
C GLU A 192 9.97 10.60 -30.49
N ALA A 193 10.20 9.34 -30.13
CA ALA A 193 9.79 8.20 -30.95
C ALA A 193 8.26 8.15 -31.15
N ALA A 194 7.47 8.41 -30.10
CA ALA A 194 6.03 8.53 -30.22
C ALA A 194 5.62 9.73 -31.08
N ARG A 195 6.31 10.87 -30.95
CA ARG A 195 6.07 12.07 -31.75
C ARG A 195 6.33 11.85 -33.24
N GLN A 196 7.32 11.05 -33.61
CA GLN A 196 7.60 10.70 -35.01
C GLN A 196 6.50 9.82 -35.63
N ASN A 197 5.80 9.03 -34.81
CA ASN A 197 4.67 8.20 -35.23
C ASN A 197 3.32 8.94 -35.19
N ALA A 198 3.28 10.15 -34.61
CA ALA A 198 2.07 10.94 -34.42
C ALA A 198 1.88 11.97 -35.56
N SER A 199 0.62 12.29 -35.87
CA SER A 199 0.29 13.30 -36.89
C SER A 199 0.50 14.72 -36.35
N ARG A 200 0.18 14.93 -35.07
CA ARG A 200 0.39 16.18 -34.34
C ARG A 200 1.04 15.88 -33.00
N PRO A 201 1.89 16.78 -32.46
CA PRO A 201 2.44 16.62 -31.11
C PRO A 201 1.37 16.40 -30.02
N LEU A 202 0.19 16.99 -30.20
CA LEU A 202 -0.95 16.81 -29.29
C LEU A 202 -1.39 15.35 -29.19
N ASP A 203 -1.29 14.56 -30.27
CA ASP A 203 -1.71 13.17 -30.28
C ASP A 203 -0.83 12.28 -29.36
N VAL A 204 0.40 12.72 -29.05
CA VAL A 204 1.26 12.04 -28.06
C VAL A 204 0.73 12.26 -26.64
N ILE A 205 0.21 13.46 -26.38
CA ILE A 205 -0.38 13.81 -25.09
C ILE A 205 -1.71 13.06 -24.94
N GLU A 206 -2.64 13.27 -25.87
CA GLU A 206 -4.00 12.70 -25.81
C GLU A 206 -4.02 11.18 -26.04
N GLY A 207 -2.97 10.60 -26.63
CA GLY A 207 -2.82 9.17 -26.88
C GLY A 207 -2.03 8.46 -25.76
N PRO A 208 -0.76 8.11 -25.99
CA PRO A 208 0.00 7.23 -25.09
C PRO A 208 0.18 7.78 -23.67
N LEU A 209 0.34 9.10 -23.49
CA LEU A 209 0.50 9.69 -22.16
C LEU A 209 -0.79 9.66 -21.36
N MET A 210 -1.92 10.07 -21.94
CA MET A 210 -3.24 9.96 -21.31
C MET A 210 -3.62 8.49 -21.05
N ALA A 211 -3.29 7.56 -21.95
CA ALA A 211 -3.49 6.13 -21.72
C ALA A 211 -2.70 5.63 -20.49
N GLY A 212 -1.43 6.03 -20.35
CA GLY A 212 -0.64 5.73 -19.16
C GLY A 212 -1.24 6.33 -17.88
N MET A 213 -1.70 7.59 -17.93
CA MET A 213 -2.36 8.25 -16.80
C MET A 213 -3.68 7.58 -16.41
N ASN A 214 -4.45 7.05 -17.37
CA ASN A 214 -5.65 6.27 -17.06
C ASN A 214 -5.28 4.99 -16.30
N VAL A 215 -4.22 4.29 -16.69
CA VAL A 215 -3.75 3.10 -15.96
C VAL A 215 -3.33 3.46 -14.53
N VAL A 216 -2.61 4.57 -14.33
CA VAL A 216 -2.29 5.07 -12.98
C VAL A 216 -3.56 5.36 -12.18
N GLY A 217 -4.55 6.00 -12.81
CA GLY A 217 -5.86 6.28 -12.21
C GLY A 217 -6.62 5.02 -11.81
N ASP A 218 -6.64 4.00 -12.67
CA ASP A 218 -7.28 2.71 -12.41
C ASP A 218 -6.58 1.99 -11.25
N LEU A 219 -5.24 1.94 -11.26
CA LEU A 219 -4.46 1.32 -10.18
C LEU A 219 -4.65 2.04 -8.84
N PHE A 220 -4.74 3.37 -8.85
CA PHE A 220 -5.02 4.17 -7.66
C PHE A 220 -6.46 3.95 -7.17
N GLY A 221 -7.44 3.93 -8.07
CA GLY A 221 -8.85 3.67 -7.76
C GLY A 221 -9.08 2.27 -7.20
N ASP A 222 -8.33 1.29 -7.69
CA ASP A 222 -8.31 -0.10 -7.19
C ASP A 222 -7.47 -0.26 -5.91
N GLY A 223 -6.86 0.80 -5.37
CA GLY A 223 -6.01 0.73 -4.17
C GLY A 223 -4.75 -0.12 -4.34
N LYS A 224 -4.31 -0.34 -5.59
CA LYS A 224 -3.13 -1.15 -5.95
C LYS A 224 -1.85 -0.31 -6.13
N MET A 225 -2.02 0.99 -6.34
CA MET A 225 -0.96 1.99 -6.41
C MET A 225 -1.26 3.14 -5.45
N PHE A 226 -0.20 3.78 -4.97
CA PHE A 226 -0.27 4.84 -3.98
C PHE A 226 0.65 5.98 -4.44
N LEU A 227 0.17 7.23 -4.35
CA LEU A 227 0.86 8.44 -4.79
C LEU A 227 1.15 9.37 -3.62
#